data_AF-A0A7S2TSX4-F1
#
_entry.id   AF-A0A7S2TSX4-F1
#
_cell.length_a   1.000
_cell.length_b   1.000
_cell.length_c   1.000
_cell.angle_alpha   90.00
_cell.angle_beta   90.00
_cell.angle_gamma   90.00
#
_symmetry.space_group_name_H-M   'P 1'
#
loop_
_entity.id
_entity.type
_entity.pdbx_description
1 polymer ?
#
loop_
_entity_poly.entity_id
_entity_poly.type
_entity_poly.pdbx_seq_one_letter_code
_entity_poly.pdbx_strand_id
1 'polypeptide(L)'
;AAHRAPALISTMRALAVFLPVALLAASPPDPNDKPTTARWMAHNIVWGVLGTTSTRSQGSKPGDAFGNPYSFADVNGVPYFYVSDMDSSMIDLNLSSGSGGRASLAISEAALGTAIKACDIAAPPLGDPENPPCARLVLSGPMSKVKANSSEETSAKAALFAAHPSFKLYPPGHMFYVARMDIDSIWLIDAYGGPAYVAPDDYFKANSSSAAASSRNFQDGPPAGPSDKALCPVTGASINITAKTPAVGFKNGQKLFFSSEEAAKKYRDSPRDFWLAPHDTPLSGMDGARGLPDLRGTRVQCPMSGENMTVSMKTPRVDHKNGQAVYFCCHGCIMAFWRDPASLIVA
;
A
#
# COMPACT_ATOMS: atom_id res chain seq x y z
N ALA A 1 49.45 57.26 38.48
CA ALA A 1 49.59 55.80 38.63
C ALA A 1 48.21 55.17 38.55
N ALA A 2 48.05 54.20 37.64
CA ALA A 2 46.93 53.26 37.47
C ALA A 2 45.49 53.83 37.45
N HIS A 3 44.73 53.51 36.40
CA HIS A 3 43.45 52.77 36.46
C HIS A 3 43.00 52.54 35.01
N ARG A 4 43.46 51.43 34.42
CA ARG A 4 42.93 50.90 33.15
C ARG A 4 41.62 50.17 33.48
N ALA A 5 40.53 50.53 32.81
CA ALA A 5 39.28 49.79 32.85
C ALA A 5 39.46 48.39 32.25
N PRO A 6 38.84 47.33 32.80
CA PRO A 6 38.90 46.00 32.21
C PRO A 6 37.90 45.91 31.05
N ALA A 7 38.37 45.42 29.91
CA ALA A 7 37.53 45.03 28.79
C ALA A 7 36.73 43.77 29.17
N LEU A 8 35.39 43.86 29.13
CA LEU A 8 34.53 42.69 29.20
C LEU A 8 34.72 41.86 27.92
N ILE A 9 35.43 40.75 28.01
CA ILE A 9 35.45 39.72 26.98
C ILE A 9 34.15 38.92 27.14
N SER A 10 33.16 39.25 26.32
CA SER A 10 31.95 38.44 26.16
C SER A 10 32.34 37.12 25.51
N THR A 11 32.45 36.06 26.31
CA THR A 11 32.62 34.71 25.81
C THR A 11 31.26 34.23 25.30
N MET A 12 30.98 34.42 24.01
CA MET A 12 29.90 33.70 23.33
C MET A 12 30.25 32.20 23.39
N ARG A 13 29.67 31.49 24.37
CA ARG A 13 29.54 30.04 24.31
C ARG A 13 28.71 29.71 23.09
N ALA A 14 29.37 29.24 22.03
CA ALA A 14 28.69 28.62 20.91
C ALA A 14 27.92 27.41 21.47
N LEU A 15 26.59 27.55 21.59
CA LEU A 15 25.72 26.39 21.70
C LEU A 15 25.88 25.63 20.39
N ALA A 16 26.64 24.54 20.42
CA ALA A 16 26.58 23.54 19.37
C ALA A 16 25.16 22.96 19.41
N VAL A 17 24.27 23.53 18.59
CA VAL A 17 23.01 22.90 18.26
C VAL A 17 23.38 21.62 17.51
N PHE A 18 23.41 20.50 18.23
CA PHE A 18 23.36 19.19 17.61
C PHE A 18 22.00 19.14 16.90
N LEU A 19 21.96 19.54 15.63
CA LEU A 19 20.86 19.11 14.77
C LEU A 19 20.91 17.58 14.81
N PRO A 20 19.83 16.89 15.22
CA PRO A 20 19.76 15.47 14.97
C PRO A 20 19.97 15.32 13.47
N VAL A 21 20.96 14.52 13.08
CA VAL A 21 21.05 14.01 11.72
C VAL A 21 19.77 13.20 11.57
N ALA A 22 18.72 13.85 11.08
CA ALA A 22 17.57 13.16 10.54
C ALA A 22 18.19 12.30 9.45
N LEU A 23 18.26 11.00 9.70
CA LEU A 23 18.57 10.02 8.68
C LEU A 23 17.52 10.30 7.61
N LEU A 24 17.92 10.98 6.54
CA LEU A 24 17.04 11.23 5.40
C LEU A 24 16.67 9.85 4.92
N ALA A 25 15.47 9.39 5.27
CA ALA A 25 14.93 8.13 4.80
C ALA A 25 15.11 8.16 3.28
N ALA A 26 15.86 7.18 2.75
CA ALA A 26 16.12 7.11 1.32
C ALA A 26 14.78 7.17 0.60
N SER A 27 14.68 7.89 -0.53
CA SER A 27 13.41 7.98 -1.24
C SER A 27 12.80 6.59 -1.47
N PRO A 28 11.50 6.41 -1.26
CA PRO A 28 10.85 5.12 -1.42
C PRO A 28 11.08 4.50 -2.80
N PRO A 29 11.16 3.16 -2.89
CA PRO A 29 11.36 2.44 -4.15
C PRO A 29 10.19 2.61 -5.14
N ASP A 30 10.35 2.05 -6.35
CA ASP A 30 9.23 1.90 -7.29
C ASP A 30 8.15 1.03 -6.65
N PRO A 31 6.90 1.51 -6.50
CA PRO A 31 5.81 0.72 -5.93
C PRO A 31 5.49 -0.53 -6.75
N ASN A 32 5.92 -0.67 -8.00
CA ASN A 32 5.76 -1.93 -8.73
C ASN A 32 6.73 -3.03 -8.25
N ASP A 33 7.82 -2.67 -7.57
CA ASP A 33 8.73 -3.59 -6.91
C ASP A 33 8.30 -3.82 -5.45
N LYS A 34 7.31 -4.71 -5.29
CA LYS A 34 6.69 -5.03 -4.00
C LYS A 34 7.69 -5.57 -2.97
N PRO A 35 8.59 -6.53 -3.31
CA PRO A 35 9.60 -7.00 -2.37
C PRO A 35 10.54 -5.88 -1.89
N THR A 36 11.05 -5.05 -2.80
CA THR A 36 11.96 -3.94 -2.43
C THR A 36 11.24 -2.89 -1.60
N THR A 37 9.97 -2.58 -1.92
CA THR A 37 9.15 -1.65 -1.12
C THR A 37 8.93 -2.16 0.30
N ALA A 38 8.54 -3.43 0.46
CA ALA A 38 8.37 -4.05 1.78
C ALA A 38 9.67 -4.05 2.60
N ARG A 39 10.82 -4.35 1.96
CA ARG A 39 12.13 -4.30 2.62
C ARG A 39 12.56 -2.91 3.02
N TRP A 40 12.35 -1.94 2.15
CA TRP A 40 12.65 -0.55 2.45
C TRP A 40 11.80 -0.04 3.61
N MET A 41 10.50 -0.36 3.64
CA MET A 41 9.62 0.01 4.75
C MET A 41 10.07 -0.60 6.08
N ALA A 42 10.35 -1.91 6.11
CA ALA A 42 10.82 -2.59 7.31
C ALA A 42 12.15 -2.03 7.83
N HIS A 43 13.01 -1.53 6.94
CA HIS A 43 14.30 -0.95 7.29
C HIS A 43 14.21 0.49 7.82
N ASN A 44 13.34 1.32 7.23
CA ASN A 44 13.29 2.76 7.52
C ASN A 44 12.29 3.13 8.62
N ILE A 45 11.26 2.30 8.85
CA ILE A 45 10.29 2.51 9.91
C ILE A 45 10.76 1.74 11.14
N VAL A 46 10.81 2.41 12.30
CA VAL A 46 11.40 1.84 13.53
C VAL A 46 10.37 1.56 14.62
N TRP A 47 9.08 1.78 14.36
CA TRP A 47 8.00 1.45 15.28
C TRP A 47 6.71 1.11 14.52
N GLY A 48 5.81 0.36 15.15
CA GLY A 48 4.54 -0.07 14.57
C GLY A 48 3.57 -0.57 15.63
N VAL A 49 2.57 -1.33 15.20
CA VAL A 49 1.61 -2.00 16.09
C VAL A 49 1.79 -3.50 15.97
N LEU A 50 2.16 -4.16 17.07
CA LEU A 50 2.24 -5.61 17.17
C LEU A 50 0.88 -6.16 17.61
N GLY A 51 0.22 -6.87 16.70
CA GLY A 51 -1.00 -7.62 16.95
C GLY A 51 -0.70 -8.99 17.54
N THR A 52 -1.37 -9.31 18.66
CA THR A 52 -1.32 -10.60 19.35
C THR A 52 -2.74 -11.07 19.68
N THR A 53 -2.91 -12.36 20.01
CA THR A 53 -4.19 -12.87 20.55
C THR A 53 -4.12 -12.86 22.06
N SER A 54 -5.02 -12.13 22.72
CA SER A 54 -4.92 -11.99 24.17
C SER A 54 -5.20 -13.30 24.89
N THR A 55 -4.41 -13.57 25.92
CA THR A 55 -4.57 -14.68 26.87
C THR A 55 -5.02 -14.20 28.25
N ARG A 56 -5.16 -12.88 28.41
CA ARG A 56 -5.33 -12.18 29.68
C ARG A 56 -6.75 -11.64 29.82
N SER A 57 -7.14 -11.32 31.04
CA SER A 57 -8.43 -10.68 31.35
C SER A 57 -8.29 -9.21 31.76
N GLN A 58 -7.06 -8.68 31.79
CA GLN A 58 -6.76 -7.29 32.14
C GLN A 58 -6.48 -6.47 30.89
N GLY A 59 -7.30 -5.44 30.64
CA GLY A 59 -7.16 -4.57 29.47
C GLY A 59 -7.54 -5.21 28.12
N SER A 60 -7.96 -6.48 28.13
CA SER A 60 -8.47 -7.25 26.99
C SER A 60 -9.21 -8.51 27.52
N LYS A 61 -9.74 -9.36 26.65
CA LYS A 61 -10.32 -10.66 27.01
C LYS A 61 -9.57 -11.79 26.31
N PRO A 62 -9.53 -13.01 26.90
CA PRO A 62 -8.96 -14.16 26.21
C PRO A 62 -9.63 -14.37 24.84
N GLY A 63 -8.82 -14.45 23.79
CA GLY A 63 -9.25 -14.58 22.40
C GLY A 63 -9.39 -13.28 21.61
N ASP A 64 -9.37 -12.11 22.26
CA ASP A 64 -9.44 -10.82 21.56
C ASP A 64 -8.14 -10.53 20.79
N ALA A 65 -8.26 -9.85 19.65
CA ALA A 65 -7.10 -9.24 19.00
C ALA A 65 -6.61 -8.04 19.82
N PHE A 66 -5.32 -8.03 20.16
CA PHE A 66 -4.69 -6.98 20.95
C PHE A 66 -3.53 -6.35 20.18
N GLY A 67 -3.69 -5.08 19.80
CA GLY A 67 -2.64 -4.29 19.14
C GLY A 67 -1.87 -3.44 20.14
N ASN A 68 -0.57 -3.68 20.27
CA ASN A 68 0.32 -2.95 21.16
C ASN A 68 1.34 -2.14 20.34
N PRO A 69 1.49 -0.81 20.54
CA PRO A 69 2.55 -0.04 19.90
C PRO A 69 3.93 -0.55 20.32
N TYR A 70 4.77 -0.88 19.35
CA TYR A 70 6.10 -1.45 19.57
C TYR A 70 7.16 -0.79 18.73
N SER A 71 8.28 -0.48 19.38
CA SER A 71 9.55 -0.18 18.73
C SER A 71 10.25 -1.47 18.29
N PHE A 72 10.87 -1.44 17.12
CA PHE A 72 11.63 -2.56 16.56
C PHE A 72 12.84 -2.05 15.78
N ALA A 73 13.72 -2.95 15.38
CA ALA A 73 14.78 -2.67 14.41
C ALA A 73 14.94 -3.83 13.43
N ASP A 74 15.22 -3.51 12.19
CA ASP A 74 15.55 -4.46 11.13
C ASP A 74 17.03 -4.87 11.20
N VAL A 75 17.30 -6.17 11.09
CA VAL A 75 18.61 -6.68 10.67
C VAL A 75 18.40 -7.68 9.54
N ASN A 76 18.79 -7.28 8.32
CA ASN A 76 18.72 -8.11 7.11
C ASN A 76 17.32 -8.65 6.77
N GLY A 77 16.27 -7.90 7.08
CA GLY A 77 14.86 -8.26 6.86
C GLY A 77 14.18 -8.87 8.09
N VAL A 78 14.92 -9.17 9.15
CA VAL A 78 14.33 -9.74 10.37
C VAL A 78 14.03 -8.62 11.36
N PRO A 79 12.77 -8.44 11.80
CA PRO A 79 12.43 -7.46 12.81
C PRO A 79 12.75 -8.04 14.19
N TYR A 80 13.59 -7.32 14.92
CA TYR A 80 13.94 -7.59 16.31
C TYR A 80 13.26 -6.60 17.23
N PHE A 81 13.02 -7.03 18.46
CA PHE A 81 12.31 -6.27 19.48
C PHE A 81 13.09 -6.36 20.79
N TYR A 82 13.10 -5.27 21.58
CA TYR A 82 13.65 -5.26 22.93
C TYR A 82 12.49 -5.31 23.92
N VAL A 83 12.30 -6.46 24.56
CA VAL A 83 11.03 -6.82 25.22
C VAL A 83 11.27 -7.37 26.62
N SER A 84 10.20 -7.45 27.42
CA SER A 84 10.19 -8.06 28.74
C SER A 84 8.98 -8.97 28.87
N ASP A 85 9.10 -10.08 29.61
CA ASP A 85 7.99 -11.00 29.88
C ASP A 85 6.88 -10.34 30.75
N MET A 86 7.11 -9.13 31.25
CA MET A 86 6.09 -8.33 31.93
C MET A 86 5.14 -7.62 30.95
N ASP A 87 5.49 -7.54 29.66
CA ASP A 87 4.64 -6.91 28.66
C ASP A 87 3.47 -7.81 28.29
N SER A 88 2.30 -7.19 28.15
CA SER A 88 1.04 -7.83 27.74
C SER A 88 1.16 -8.72 26.50
N SER A 89 1.79 -8.22 25.43
CA SER A 89 2.02 -8.97 24.20
C SER A 89 2.99 -10.13 24.39
N MET A 90 3.98 -10.01 25.28
CA MET A 90 4.95 -11.09 25.54
C MET A 90 4.33 -12.21 26.40
N ILE A 91 3.43 -11.84 27.31
CA ILE A 91 2.56 -12.77 28.03
C ILE A 91 1.63 -13.49 27.05
N ASP A 92 0.96 -12.74 26.17
CA ASP A 92 0.05 -13.28 25.16
C ASP A 92 0.75 -14.24 24.20
N LEU A 93 2.03 -13.99 23.90
CA LEU A 93 2.87 -14.89 23.10
C LEU A 93 3.49 -16.03 23.91
N ASN A 94 3.44 -16.01 25.24
CA ASN A 94 4.14 -16.97 26.11
C ASN A 94 5.66 -17.11 25.79
N LEU A 95 6.33 -15.99 25.50
CA LEU A 95 7.74 -16.01 25.05
C LEU A 95 8.74 -16.43 26.13
N SER A 96 8.34 -16.42 27.40
CA SER A 96 9.13 -17.00 28.49
C SER A 96 9.51 -18.48 28.25
N SER A 97 8.73 -19.22 27.45
CA SER A 97 8.99 -20.60 27.04
C SER A 97 10.00 -20.77 25.91
N GLY A 98 10.52 -19.68 25.34
CA GLY A 98 11.52 -19.66 24.27
C GLY A 98 10.93 -19.63 22.85
N SER A 99 9.86 -20.37 22.58
CA SER A 99 9.06 -20.30 21.36
C SER A 99 7.68 -19.74 21.67
N GLY A 100 7.35 -18.58 21.11
CA GLY A 100 6.09 -17.93 21.36
C GLY A 100 5.00 -18.28 20.34
N GLY A 101 3.81 -17.74 20.58
CA GLY A 101 2.73 -17.71 19.62
C GLY A 101 3.05 -16.88 18.37
N ARG A 102 2.01 -16.64 17.57
CA ARG A 102 2.11 -15.83 16.35
C ARG A 102 1.75 -14.38 16.62
N ALA A 103 2.41 -13.47 15.91
CA ALA A 103 2.10 -12.05 15.92
C ALA A 103 2.09 -11.47 14.50
N SER A 104 1.50 -10.28 14.37
CA SER A 104 1.50 -9.48 13.15
C SER A 104 1.98 -8.07 13.47
N LEU A 105 3.10 -7.63 12.90
CA LEU A 105 3.62 -6.27 13.00
C LEU A 105 3.08 -5.45 11.84
N ALA A 106 2.21 -4.47 12.14
CA ALA A 106 1.70 -3.50 11.19
C ALA A 106 2.49 -2.18 11.26
N ILE A 107 2.98 -1.70 10.11
CA ILE A 107 3.70 -0.44 9.96
C ILE A 107 3.15 0.36 8.78
N SER A 108 3.33 1.68 8.80
CA SER A 108 2.88 2.61 7.75
C SER A 108 3.96 3.64 7.44
N GLU A 109 4.08 4.03 6.18
CA GLU A 109 4.90 5.17 5.75
C GLU A 109 4.54 6.47 6.49
N ALA A 110 3.33 6.58 7.05
CA ALA A 110 2.93 7.71 7.89
C ALA A 110 3.83 7.88 9.14
N ALA A 111 4.51 6.81 9.58
CA ALA A 111 5.50 6.88 10.66
C ALA A 111 6.74 7.69 10.28
N LEU A 112 6.97 7.95 8.99
CA LEU A 112 8.08 8.76 8.46
C LEU A 112 7.75 10.26 8.40
N GLY A 113 6.59 10.67 8.94
CA GLY A 113 6.13 12.05 8.94
C GLY A 113 5.72 12.54 7.55
N THR A 114 6.01 13.80 7.25
CA THR A 114 5.57 14.47 6.01
C THR A 114 6.44 14.15 4.79
N ALA A 115 7.41 13.23 4.92
CA ALA A 115 8.27 12.80 3.82
C ALA A 115 7.44 12.20 2.66
N ILE A 116 6.28 11.61 2.98
CA ILE A 116 5.38 11.00 2.01
C ILE A 116 4.10 11.82 1.93
N LYS A 117 3.95 12.62 0.87
CA LYS A 117 2.78 13.50 0.69
C LYS A 117 1.45 12.75 0.72
N ALA A 118 1.42 11.51 0.22
CA ALA A 118 0.22 10.69 0.26
C ALA A 118 -0.25 10.35 1.68
N CYS A 119 0.66 10.33 2.65
CA CYS A 119 0.37 10.08 4.05
C CYS A 119 -0.02 11.35 4.83
N ASP A 120 0.24 12.53 4.28
CA ASP A 120 0.08 13.79 4.97
C ASP A 120 -1.39 14.24 4.95
N ILE A 121 -2.09 14.12 6.09
CA ILE A 121 -3.48 14.57 6.25
C ILE A 121 -3.66 16.04 5.85
N ALA A 122 -2.61 16.86 5.96
CA ALA A 122 -2.65 18.27 5.60
C ALA A 122 -2.46 18.52 4.09
N ALA A 123 -2.22 17.48 3.27
CA ALA A 123 -1.98 17.57 1.83
C ALA A 123 -3.24 17.23 1.01
N PRO A 124 -4.14 18.20 0.73
CA PRO A 124 -5.33 17.95 -0.08
C PRO A 124 -4.97 17.61 -1.55
N PRO A 125 -5.84 16.90 -2.28
CA PRO A 125 -7.18 16.46 -1.87
C PRO A 125 -7.24 15.04 -1.28
N LEU A 126 -6.14 14.27 -1.27
CA LEU A 126 -6.14 12.83 -0.96
C LEU A 126 -5.10 12.40 0.09
N GLY A 127 -4.39 13.33 0.72
CA GLY A 127 -3.43 13.00 1.77
C GLY A 127 -4.14 12.39 2.97
N ASP A 128 -3.84 11.13 3.28
CA ASP A 128 -4.38 10.37 4.40
C ASP A 128 -3.54 9.09 4.65
N PRO A 129 -3.24 8.69 5.90
CA PRO A 129 -2.50 7.46 6.20
C PRO A 129 -3.15 6.16 5.72
N GLU A 130 -4.47 6.15 5.46
CA GLU A 130 -5.21 5.02 4.90
C GLU A 130 -5.16 5.00 3.36
N ASN A 131 -4.90 6.15 2.73
CA ASN A 131 -4.81 6.27 1.29
C ASN A 131 -3.75 5.31 0.74
N PRO A 132 -4.07 4.37 -0.18
CA PRO A 132 -3.14 3.30 -0.57
C PRO A 132 -1.73 3.74 -1.03
N PRO A 133 -1.56 4.87 -1.74
CA PRO A 133 -0.27 5.50 -1.99
C PRO A 133 0.61 5.82 -0.75
N CYS A 134 0.01 5.94 0.44
CA CYS A 134 0.69 5.88 1.72
C CYS A 134 0.84 4.42 2.12
N ALA A 135 2.02 3.85 1.88
CA ALA A 135 2.16 2.41 1.96
C ALA A 135 1.98 1.88 3.40
N ARG A 136 1.32 0.74 3.53
CA ARG A 136 1.13 -0.02 4.78
C ARG A 136 1.61 -1.45 4.58
N LEU A 137 2.40 -1.93 5.53
CA LEU A 137 3.00 -3.25 5.52
C LEU A 137 2.60 -4.00 6.79
N VAL A 138 2.20 -5.26 6.65
CA VAL A 138 1.98 -6.18 7.77
C VAL A 138 2.90 -7.38 7.58
N LEU A 139 3.82 -7.57 8.52
CA LEU A 139 4.71 -8.72 8.63
C LEU A 139 4.13 -9.66 9.68
N SER A 140 3.93 -10.93 9.37
CA SER A 140 3.40 -11.90 10.33
C SER A 140 4.24 -13.17 10.38
N GLY A 141 4.26 -13.79 11.55
CA GLY A 141 5.03 -15.00 11.80
C GLY A 141 5.03 -15.42 13.26
N PRO A 142 5.62 -16.58 13.59
CA PRO A 142 5.91 -16.93 14.98
C PRO A 142 6.98 -15.99 15.55
N MET A 143 6.86 -15.76 16.85
CA MET A 143 7.82 -14.98 17.62
C MET A 143 8.69 -15.93 18.45
N SER A 144 9.97 -15.62 18.59
CA SER A 144 10.86 -16.39 19.47
C SER A 144 11.83 -15.50 20.23
N LYS A 145 12.26 -15.98 21.39
CA LYS A 145 13.35 -15.36 22.14
C LYS A 145 14.68 -15.65 21.44
N VAL A 146 15.49 -14.62 21.23
CA VAL A 146 16.84 -14.81 20.69
C VAL A 146 17.71 -15.45 21.77
N LYS A 147 18.56 -16.41 21.36
CA LYS A 147 19.46 -17.11 22.29
C LYS A 147 20.41 -16.12 22.95
N ALA A 148 20.45 -16.13 24.28
CA ALA A 148 21.34 -15.29 25.07
C ALA A 148 22.83 -15.55 24.73
N ASN A 149 23.63 -14.49 24.72
CA ASN A 149 25.06 -14.46 24.41
C ASN A 149 25.40 -14.97 22.99
N SER A 150 24.45 -14.89 22.06
CA SER A 150 24.69 -15.23 20.66
C SER A 150 25.20 -14.02 19.86
N SER A 151 25.82 -14.29 18.72
CA SER A 151 26.16 -13.25 17.74
C SER A 151 24.90 -12.53 17.24
N GLU A 152 23.81 -13.26 17.05
CA GLU A 152 22.50 -12.71 16.66
C GLU A 152 21.98 -11.70 17.68
N GLU A 153 21.98 -12.05 18.97
CA GLU A 153 21.58 -11.12 20.04
C GLU A 153 22.45 -9.86 20.03
N THR A 154 23.77 -10.03 19.85
CA THR A 154 24.71 -8.90 19.82
C THR A 154 24.40 -7.95 18.67
N SER A 155 24.20 -8.47 17.46
CA SER A 155 23.85 -7.68 16.26
C SER A 155 22.48 -7.01 16.39
N ALA A 156 21.46 -7.76 16.82
CA ALA A 156 20.10 -7.27 16.99
C ALA A 156 20.04 -6.18 18.06
N LYS A 157 20.70 -6.38 19.21
CA LYS A 157 20.76 -5.38 20.28
C LYS A 157 21.47 -4.11 19.84
N ALA A 158 22.55 -4.23 19.05
CA ALA A 158 23.23 -3.08 18.47
C ALA A 158 22.31 -2.27 17.54
N ALA A 159 21.57 -2.94 16.65
CA ALA A 159 20.59 -2.30 15.76
C ALA A 159 19.44 -1.64 16.54
N LEU A 160 18.86 -2.36 17.50
CA LEU A 160 17.82 -1.86 18.39
C LEU A 160 18.26 -0.60 19.14
N PHE A 161 19.47 -0.60 19.69
CA PHE A 161 19.99 0.52 20.48
C PHE A 161 20.49 1.69 19.63
N ALA A 162 20.78 1.46 18.35
CA ALA A 162 21.03 2.51 17.37
C ALA A 162 19.73 3.19 16.96
N ALA A 163 18.68 2.41 16.66
CA ALA A 163 17.36 2.92 16.30
C ALA A 163 16.64 3.58 17.48
N HIS A 164 16.81 3.04 18.70
CA HIS A 164 16.13 3.47 19.93
C HIS A 164 17.13 3.70 21.07
N PRO A 165 17.82 4.86 21.12
CA PRO A 165 18.83 5.12 22.15
C PRO A 165 18.32 5.03 23.60
N SER A 166 17.02 5.26 23.82
CA SER A 166 16.37 5.18 25.14
C SER A 166 16.41 3.78 25.75
N PHE A 167 16.49 2.72 24.93
CA PHE A 167 16.53 1.34 25.43
C PHE A 167 17.75 1.05 26.32
N LYS A 168 18.84 1.79 26.16
CA LYS A 168 20.03 1.72 27.03
C LYS A 168 19.75 2.17 28.47
N LEU A 169 18.70 2.95 28.67
CA LEU A 169 18.31 3.54 29.96
C LEU A 169 17.19 2.75 30.65
N TYR A 170 16.70 1.67 30.04
CA TYR A 170 15.62 0.89 30.61
C TYR A 170 16.06 0.18 31.91
N PRO A 171 15.15 0.04 32.88
CA PRO A 171 15.49 -0.43 34.23
C PRO A 171 15.99 -1.89 34.19
N PRO A 172 17.16 -2.20 34.78
CA PRO A 172 17.70 -3.56 34.80
C PRO A 172 16.79 -4.60 35.44
N GLY A 173 15.98 -4.20 36.43
CA GLY A 173 15.08 -5.09 37.17
C GLY A 173 13.91 -5.65 36.35
N HIS A 174 13.70 -5.18 35.12
CA HIS A 174 12.61 -5.62 34.25
C HIS A 174 13.04 -6.73 33.26
N MET A 175 14.29 -7.21 33.36
CA MET A 175 14.79 -8.40 32.66
C MET A 175 14.57 -8.36 31.14
N PHE A 176 14.87 -7.22 30.51
CA PHE A 176 14.71 -7.07 29.07
C PHE A 176 15.62 -8.03 28.28
N TYR A 177 15.10 -8.54 27.17
CA TYR A 177 15.80 -9.43 26.24
C TYR A 177 15.42 -9.13 24.79
N VAL A 178 16.14 -9.74 23.84
CA VAL A 178 15.86 -9.61 22.41
C VAL A 178 14.91 -10.72 21.96
N ALA A 179 13.82 -10.33 21.31
CA ALA A 179 12.93 -11.23 20.57
C ALA A 179 13.01 -10.94 19.07
N ARG A 180 12.60 -11.92 18.25
CA ARG A 180 12.54 -11.81 16.78
C ARG A 180 11.22 -12.36 16.25
N MET A 181 10.84 -11.91 15.05
CA MET A 181 9.77 -12.52 14.26
C MET A 181 10.35 -13.32 13.09
N ASP A 182 9.94 -14.57 12.95
CA ASP A 182 10.21 -15.37 11.76
C ASP A 182 9.12 -15.12 10.72
N ILE A 183 9.37 -14.20 9.80
CA ILE A 183 8.35 -13.79 8.82
C ILE A 183 8.01 -14.96 7.89
N ASP A 184 6.74 -15.34 7.87
CA ASP A 184 6.19 -16.34 6.92
C ASP A 184 5.04 -15.78 6.07
N SER A 185 4.52 -14.60 6.41
CA SER A 185 3.41 -13.97 5.70
C SER A 185 3.62 -12.46 5.61
N ILE A 186 3.51 -11.90 4.39
CA ILE A 186 3.73 -10.47 4.14
C ILE A 186 2.56 -9.92 3.33
N TRP A 187 1.91 -8.92 3.88
CA TRP A 187 0.85 -8.15 3.24
C TRP A 187 1.32 -6.72 3.03
N LEU A 188 1.23 -6.21 1.81
CA LEU A 188 1.63 -4.85 1.45
C LEU A 188 0.50 -4.18 0.65
N ILE A 189 0.14 -2.96 1.02
CA ILE A 189 -0.61 -2.07 0.15
C ILE A 189 0.15 -0.74 0.01
N ASP A 190 0.43 -0.35 -1.21
CA ASP A 190 1.29 0.79 -1.58
C ASP A 190 0.76 1.53 -2.83
N ALA A 191 -0.35 1.04 -3.38
CA ALA A 191 -1.08 1.62 -4.49
C ALA A 191 -2.53 1.11 -4.48
N TYR A 192 -3.39 1.73 -5.28
CA TYR A 192 -4.76 1.24 -5.51
C TYR A 192 -4.74 -0.09 -6.28
N GLY A 193 -5.79 -0.91 -6.10
CA GLY A 193 -5.94 -2.20 -6.78
C GLY A 193 -5.87 -3.42 -5.86
N GLY A 194 -5.92 -3.21 -4.55
CA GLY A 194 -5.81 -4.26 -3.54
C GLY A 194 -4.37 -4.50 -3.07
N PRO A 195 -4.19 -5.35 -2.05
CA PRO A 195 -2.88 -5.63 -1.50
C PRO A 195 -2.07 -6.62 -2.36
N ALA A 196 -0.76 -6.47 -2.31
CA ALA A 196 0.18 -7.49 -2.72
C ALA A 196 0.47 -8.45 -1.56
N TYR A 197 0.58 -9.74 -1.88
CA TYR A 197 1.06 -10.78 -0.98
C TYR A 197 2.49 -11.13 -1.41
N VAL A 198 3.47 -10.67 -0.65
CA VAL A 198 4.89 -10.82 -1.00
C VAL A 198 5.40 -12.17 -0.46
N ALA A 199 6.06 -12.95 -1.30
CA ALA A 199 6.70 -14.19 -0.84
C ALA A 199 7.88 -13.86 0.10
N PRO A 200 8.02 -14.53 1.27
CA PRO A 200 9.13 -14.29 2.19
C PRO A 200 10.51 -14.39 1.52
N ASP A 201 10.70 -15.37 0.63
CA ASP A 201 11.96 -15.53 -0.11
C ASP A 201 12.32 -14.31 -0.96
N ASP A 202 11.34 -13.69 -1.62
CA ASP A 202 11.55 -12.52 -2.45
C ASP A 202 11.85 -11.28 -1.58
N TYR A 203 11.15 -11.16 -0.46
CA TYR A 203 11.43 -10.15 0.56
C TYR A 203 12.88 -10.27 1.05
N PHE A 204 13.33 -11.44 1.49
CA PHE A 204 14.69 -11.59 2.02
C PHE A 204 15.79 -11.41 0.95
N LYS A 205 15.50 -11.68 -0.34
CA LYS A 205 16.42 -11.42 -1.46
C LYS A 205 16.49 -9.94 -1.86
N ALA A 206 15.44 -9.17 -1.64
CA ALA A 206 15.38 -7.76 -2.05
C ALA A 206 16.34 -6.88 -1.24
N ASN A 207 16.92 -5.86 -1.89
CA ASN A 207 17.90 -4.96 -1.28
C ASN A 207 17.19 -3.73 -0.68
N SER A 208 17.37 -3.48 0.62
CA SER A 208 16.77 -2.32 1.30
C SER A 208 17.42 -0.98 0.93
N SER A 209 18.59 -0.99 0.25
CA SER A 209 19.39 0.20 -0.06
C SER A 209 19.29 0.69 -1.52
N SER A 210 18.63 -0.05 -2.41
CA SER A 210 18.51 0.33 -3.83
C SER A 210 17.33 1.27 -4.06
N ALA A 211 17.52 2.55 -3.77
CA ALA A 211 16.61 3.62 -4.17
C ALA A 211 16.89 4.03 -5.62
N ALA A 212 16.20 3.42 -6.59
CA ALA A 212 15.90 4.17 -7.81
C ALA A 212 14.85 5.22 -7.41
N ALA A 213 15.30 6.39 -7.00
CA ALA A 213 14.43 7.48 -6.55
C ALA A 213 13.50 7.89 -7.70
N SER A 214 12.29 7.33 -7.72
CA SER A 214 11.22 7.82 -8.58
C SER A 214 10.51 8.94 -7.84
N SER A 215 10.52 10.15 -8.40
CA SER A 215 9.71 11.25 -7.88
C SER A 215 8.25 10.82 -7.91
N ARG A 216 7.64 10.60 -6.73
CA ARG A 216 6.22 10.26 -6.59
C ARG A 216 5.33 11.45 -6.98
N ASN A 217 5.27 11.75 -8.28
CA ASN A 217 4.13 12.45 -8.87
C ASN A 217 3.09 11.37 -9.20
N PHE A 218 2.28 11.01 -8.20
CA PHE A 218 1.10 10.17 -8.44
C PHE A 218 0.19 10.89 -9.44
N GLN A 219 0.18 10.43 -10.69
CA GLN A 219 -1.03 10.56 -11.51
C GLN A 219 -2.07 9.62 -10.91
N ASP A 220 -3.27 10.14 -10.67
CA ASP A 220 -4.38 9.46 -9.98
C ASP A 220 -4.67 8.05 -10.54
N GLY A 221 -4.12 6.99 -9.92
CA GLY A 221 -4.55 5.60 -10.13
C GLY A 221 -3.43 4.58 -10.36
N PRO A 222 -3.79 3.28 -10.50
CA PRO A 222 -2.83 2.21 -10.83
C PRO A 222 -2.13 2.49 -12.17
N PRO A 223 -0.96 1.91 -12.49
CA PRO A 223 -0.30 2.10 -13.78
C PRO A 223 -1.26 1.90 -14.96
N ALA A 224 -1.09 2.67 -16.04
CA ALA A 224 -1.90 2.50 -17.25
C ALA A 224 -1.83 1.05 -17.76
N GLY A 225 -2.99 0.43 -17.95
CA GLY A 225 -3.13 -0.87 -18.59
C GLY A 225 -2.99 -0.75 -20.12
N PRO A 226 -2.94 -1.89 -20.83
CA PRO A 226 -2.90 -1.89 -22.28
C PRO A 226 -4.17 -1.30 -22.88
N SER A 227 -4.02 -0.41 -23.86
CA SER A 227 -5.12 0.17 -24.64
C SER A 227 -5.51 -0.67 -25.86
N ASP A 228 -4.73 -1.73 -26.15
CA ASP A 228 -4.87 -2.61 -27.31
C ASP A 228 -5.35 -4.03 -26.93
N LYS A 229 -5.72 -4.26 -25.68
CA LYS A 229 -6.28 -5.54 -25.21
C LYS A 229 -7.68 -5.35 -24.66
N ALA A 230 -8.53 -6.36 -24.83
CA ALA A 230 -9.89 -6.40 -24.28
C ALA A 230 -10.27 -7.82 -23.86
N LEU A 231 -11.32 -7.92 -23.04
CA LEU A 231 -12.03 -9.16 -22.80
C LEU A 231 -13.45 -9.04 -23.33
N CYS A 232 -13.93 -10.04 -24.06
CA CYS A 232 -15.26 -10.00 -24.64
C CYS A 232 -16.35 -9.88 -23.56
N PRO A 233 -17.27 -8.90 -23.61
CA PRO A 233 -18.31 -8.73 -22.59
C PRO A 233 -19.24 -9.94 -22.47
N VAL A 234 -19.47 -10.63 -23.58
CA VAL A 234 -20.39 -11.78 -23.68
C VAL A 234 -19.73 -13.10 -23.31
N THR A 235 -18.47 -13.32 -23.71
CA THR A 235 -17.82 -14.64 -23.61
C THR A 235 -16.66 -14.69 -22.62
N GLY A 236 -16.13 -13.54 -22.17
CA GLY A 236 -14.91 -13.46 -21.36
C GLY A 236 -13.62 -13.76 -22.12
N ALA A 237 -13.68 -14.09 -23.42
CA ALA A 237 -12.50 -14.42 -24.20
C ALA A 237 -11.55 -13.22 -24.37
N SER A 238 -10.25 -13.46 -24.31
CA SER A 238 -9.20 -12.46 -24.54
C SER A 238 -9.13 -12.02 -26.00
N ILE A 239 -8.99 -10.72 -26.21
CA ILE A 239 -8.96 -10.06 -27.52
C ILE A 239 -7.73 -9.16 -27.60
N ASN A 240 -6.98 -9.28 -28.68
CA ASN A 240 -6.02 -8.26 -29.11
C ASN A 240 -6.70 -7.37 -30.15
N ILE A 241 -6.87 -6.08 -29.84
CA ILE A 241 -7.65 -5.14 -30.63
C ILE A 241 -6.90 -4.81 -31.92
N THR A 242 -7.59 -4.98 -33.03
CA THR A 242 -7.13 -4.63 -34.39
C THR A 242 -8.25 -3.92 -35.14
N ALA A 243 -7.94 -3.30 -36.28
CA ALA A 243 -8.94 -2.65 -37.14
C ALA A 243 -10.08 -3.58 -37.61
N LYS A 244 -9.88 -4.90 -37.59
CA LYS A 244 -10.86 -5.93 -38.00
C LYS A 244 -11.61 -6.56 -36.82
N THR A 245 -11.36 -6.11 -35.60
CA THR A 245 -11.99 -6.71 -34.40
C THR A 245 -13.48 -6.39 -34.40
N PRO A 246 -14.38 -7.39 -34.26
CA PRO A 246 -15.80 -7.17 -34.12
C PRO A 246 -16.08 -6.17 -33.01
N ALA A 247 -16.92 -5.18 -33.29
CA ALA A 247 -17.19 -4.11 -32.35
C ALA A 247 -18.66 -3.67 -32.38
N VAL A 248 -19.16 -3.24 -31.22
CA VAL A 248 -20.42 -2.50 -31.12
C VAL A 248 -20.06 -1.05 -30.90
N GLY A 249 -20.43 -0.21 -31.87
CA GLY A 249 -20.24 1.23 -31.81
C GLY A 249 -21.35 1.91 -31.03
N PHE A 250 -20.98 3.00 -30.35
CA PHE A 250 -21.91 3.92 -29.73
C PHE A 250 -21.88 5.26 -30.46
N LYS A 251 -22.96 6.03 -30.32
CA LYS A 251 -23.00 7.42 -30.80
C LYS A 251 -21.75 8.15 -30.32
N ASN A 252 -21.23 9.05 -31.17
CA ASN A 252 -20.03 9.84 -30.89
C ASN A 252 -18.73 9.00 -30.73
N GLY A 253 -18.73 7.75 -31.21
CA GLY A 253 -17.50 7.05 -31.61
C GLY A 253 -16.87 6.11 -30.57
N GLN A 254 -17.39 6.02 -29.35
CA GLN A 254 -16.95 4.98 -28.40
C GLN A 254 -17.33 3.57 -28.92
N LYS A 255 -16.56 2.55 -28.54
CA LYS A 255 -16.77 1.16 -29.00
C LYS A 255 -16.53 0.16 -27.89
N LEU A 256 -17.27 -0.94 -27.93
CA LEU A 256 -16.96 -2.19 -27.24
C LEU A 256 -16.45 -3.22 -28.25
N PHE A 257 -15.49 -4.04 -27.85
CA PHE A 257 -14.85 -5.05 -28.69
C PHE A 257 -15.31 -6.46 -28.31
N PHE A 258 -15.50 -7.32 -29.31
CA PHE A 258 -16.06 -8.67 -29.14
C PHE A 258 -15.18 -9.71 -29.83
N SER A 259 -15.21 -10.93 -29.32
CA SER A 259 -14.46 -12.05 -29.89
C SER A 259 -15.04 -12.53 -31.23
N SER A 260 -16.31 -12.25 -31.51
CA SER A 260 -16.98 -12.60 -32.78
C SER A 260 -18.17 -11.66 -33.06
N GLU A 261 -18.66 -11.66 -34.30
CA GLU A 261 -19.86 -10.90 -34.68
C GLU A 261 -21.13 -11.45 -34.01
N GLU A 262 -21.18 -12.75 -33.72
CA GLU A 262 -22.28 -13.37 -32.97
C GLU A 262 -22.29 -12.87 -31.53
N ALA A 263 -21.13 -12.70 -30.90
CA ALA A 263 -21.02 -12.10 -29.58
C ALA A 263 -21.45 -10.62 -29.61
N ALA A 264 -21.03 -9.86 -30.62
CA ALA A 264 -21.48 -8.48 -30.81
C ALA A 264 -23.00 -8.40 -31.01
N LYS A 265 -23.58 -9.32 -31.78
CA LYS A 265 -25.04 -9.42 -31.98
C LYS A 265 -25.77 -9.73 -30.67
N LYS A 266 -25.31 -10.72 -29.89
CA LYS A 266 -25.89 -11.04 -28.58
C LYS A 266 -25.92 -9.82 -27.66
N TYR A 267 -24.84 -9.04 -27.64
CA TYR A 267 -24.82 -7.79 -26.88
C TYR A 267 -25.84 -6.78 -27.40
N ARG A 268 -25.95 -6.58 -28.72
CA ARG A 268 -26.97 -5.68 -29.32
C ARG A 268 -28.40 -6.10 -28.95
N ASP A 269 -28.68 -7.40 -28.97
CA ASP A 269 -30.00 -7.95 -28.67
C ASP A 269 -30.39 -7.74 -27.19
N SER A 270 -29.42 -7.82 -26.25
CA SER A 270 -29.69 -7.68 -24.81
C SER A 270 -28.50 -7.07 -24.04
N PRO A 271 -28.24 -5.76 -24.16
CA PRO A 271 -27.03 -5.13 -23.60
C PRO A 271 -26.90 -5.27 -22.08
N ARG A 272 -28.04 -5.17 -21.37
CA ARG A 272 -28.09 -5.14 -19.91
C ARG A 272 -27.65 -6.44 -19.25
N ASP A 273 -27.81 -7.57 -19.94
CA ASP A 273 -27.42 -8.88 -19.44
C ASP A 273 -25.90 -9.00 -19.22
N PHE A 274 -25.14 -8.10 -19.86
CA PHE A 274 -23.68 -8.08 -19.84
C PHE A 274 -23.11 -6.92 -19.01
N TRP A 275 -23.94 -6.13 -18.33
CA TRP A 275 -23.49 -5.13 -17.36
C TRP A 275 -23.09 -5.79 -16.04
N LEU A 276 -22.09 -5.22 -15.39
CA LEU A 276 -21.65 -5.63 -14.07
C LEU A 276 -22.75 -5.25 -13.06
N ALA A 277 -23.37 -6.24 -12.42
CA ALA A 277 -24.42 -6.00 -11.43
C ALA A 277 -23.82 -5.58 -10.08
N PRO A 278 -24.58 -4.92 -9.19
CA PRO A 278 -24.10 -4.52 -7.86
C PRO A 278 -23.60 -5.67 -6.97
N HIS A 279 -24.02 -6.90 -7.25
CA HIS A 279 -23.59 -8.10 -6.52
C HIS A 279 -22.49 -8.89 -7.25
N ASP A 280 -22.12 -8.50 -8.47
CA ASP A 280 -21.03 -9.13 -9.20
C ASP A 280 -19.69 -8.60 -8.67
N THR A 281 -18.73 -9.49 -8.46
CA THR A 281 -17.35 -9.08 -8.16
C THR A 281 -16.66 -8.65 -9.47
N PRO A 282 -15.94 -7.51 -9.49
CA PRO A 282 -15.04 -7.18 -10.59
C PRO A 282 -14.05 -8.32 -10.88
N LEU A 283 -13.53 -8.37 -12.12
CA LEU A 283 -12.57 -9.40 -12.54
C LEU A 283 -11.36 -9.47 -11.60
N SER A 284 -10.90 -10.66 -11.23
CA SER A 284 -9.65 -10.85 -10.49
C SER A 284 -8.44 -10.68 -11.42
N GLY A 285 -7.48 -9.82 -11.06
CA GLY A 285 -6.29 -9.52 -11.86
C GLY A 285 -5.49 -8.38 -11.21
N MET A 286 -4.38 -7.92 -11.80
CA MET A 286 -3.37 -6.98 -11.23
C MET A 286 -3.89 -5.59 -10.72
N ASP A 287 -5.19 -5.41 -10.53
CA ASP A 287 -5.88 -4.22 -10.03
C ASP A 287 -7.37 -4.45 -9.69
N GLY A 288 -8.00 -5.54 -10.15
CA GLY A 288 -9.43 -5.84 -9.98
C GLY A 288 -10.43 -4.71 -10.27
N ALA A 289 -10.04 -3.64 -10.95
CA ALA A 289 -10.80 -2.40 -11.09
C ALA A 289 -10.56 -1.68 -12.42
N ARG A 290 -9.60 -2.15 -13.23
CA ARG A 290 -9.29 -1.65 -14.57
C ARG A 290 -10.12 -2.45 -15.56
N GLY A 291 -10.97 -1.72 -16.28
CA GLY A 291 -11.53 -2.24 -17.50
C GLY A 291 -10.48 -2.27 -18.63
N LEU A 292 -10.49 -3.30 -19.47
CA LEU A 292 -9.68 -3.41 -20.68
C LEU A 292 -10.58 -3.21 -21.92
N PRO A 293 -10.25 -2.31 -22.85
CA PRO A 293 -9.00 -1.55 -22.94
C PRO A 293 -8.93 -0.39 -21.94
N ASP A 294 -7.72 -0.09 -21.47
CA ASP A 294 -7.52 1.09 -20.62
C ASP A 294 -7.52 2.36 -21.47
N LEU A 295 -8.55 3.19 -21.28
CA LEU A 295 -8.71 4.45 -22.00
C LEU A 295 -8.27 5.67 -21.18
N ARG A 296 -7.65 5.52 -20.00
CA ARG A 296 -7.25 6.66 -19.17
C ARG A 296 -6.29 7.60 -19.90
N GLY A 297 -6.52 8.90 -19.71
CA GLY A 297 -5.79 9.97 -20.40
C GLY A 297 -6.21 10.18 -21.85
N THR A 298 -7.02 9.28 -22.43
CA THR A 298 -7.55 9.48 -23.78
C THR A 298 -8.74 10.44 -23.77
N ARG A 299 -8.94 11.15 -24.88
CA ARG A 299 -10.09 12.02 -25.11
C ARG A 299 -11.18 11.22 -25.82
N VAL A 300 -12.36 11.14 -25.22
CA VAL A 300 -13.54 10.48 -25.78
C VAL A 300 -14.73 11.43 -25.75
N GLN A 301 -15.77 11.12 -26.53
CA GLN A 301 -17.03 11.88 -26.51
C GLN A 301 -18.13 11.09 -25.81
N CYS A 302 -18.96 11.80 -25.04
CA CYS A 302 -20.11 11.19 -24.36
C CYS A 302 -21.08 10.62 -25.41
N PRO A 303 -21.52 9.36 -25.32
CA PRO A 303 -22.43 8.80 -26.31
C PRO A 303 -23.80 9.48 -26.31
N MET A 304 -24.20 10.04 -25.17
CA MET A 304 -25.48 10.73 -25.01
C MET A 304 -25.41 12.21 -25.41
N SER A 305 -24.44 12.97 -24.89
CA SER A 305 -24.38 14.43 -25.08
C SER A 305 -23.43 14.90 -26.20
N GLY A 306 -22.50 14.06 -26.65
CA GLY A 306 -21.42 14.44 -27.58
C GLY A 306 -20.30 15.27 -26.93
N GLU A 307 -20.39 15.55 -25.63
CA GLU A 307 -19.40 16.35 -24.92
C GLU A 307 -18.03 15.65 -24.87
N ASN A 308 -16.97 16.41 -25.15
CA ASN A 308 -15.59 15.92 -25.06
C ASN A 308 -15.17 15.78 -23.60
N MET A 309 -14.64 14.62 -23.23
CA MET A 309 -14.10 14.35 -21.91
C MET A 309 -12.76 13.63 -21.99
N THR A 310 -11.91 13.86 -20.99
CA THR A 310 -10.72 13.04 -20.77
C THR A 310 -11.07 11.93 -19.78
N VAL A 311 -10.79 10.69 -20.15
CA VAL A 311 -11.07 9.54 -19.28
C VAL A 311 -10.10 9.55 -18.10
N SER A 312 -10.65 9.42 -16.90
CA SER A 312 -9.96 9.31 -15.63
C SER A 312 -10.63 8.25 -14.75
N MET A 313 -10.03 7.90 -13.61
CA MET A 313 -10.65 6.99 -12.65
C MET A 313 -12.02 7.47 -12.13
N LYS A 314 -12.24 8.79 -12.12
CA LYS A 314 -13.47 9.43 -11.64
C LYS A 314 -14.54 9.58 -12.74
N THR A 315 -14.20 9.28 -13.99
CA THR A 315 -15.12 9.46 -15.10
C THR A 315 -16.30 8.48 -14.95
N PRO A 316 -17.55 8.99 -14.90
CA PRO A 316 -18.74 8.14 -14.84
C PRO A 316 -18.75 7.13 -15.98
N ARG A 317 -19.06 5.87 -15.69
CA ARG A 317 -19.06 4.79 -16.69
C ARG A 317 -20.06 3.68 -16.38
N VAL A 318 -20.39 2.88 -17.39
CA VAL A 318 -21.06 1.59 -17.22
C VAL A 318 -20.06 0.47 -17.46
N ASP A 319 -19.78 -0.30 -16.42
CA ASP A 319 -18.89 -1.45 -16.45
C ASP A 319 -19.63 -2.71 -16.92
N HIS A 320 -18.95 -3.52 -17.72
CA HIS A 320 -19.45 -4.80 -18.22
C HIS A 320 -18.84 -5.96 -17.44
N LYS A 321 -19.51 -7.11 -17.38
CA LYS A 321 -19.12 -8.29 -16.57
C LYS A 321 -17.67 -8.74 -16.76
N ASN A 322 -17.12 -8.56 -17.96
CA ASN A 322 -15.75 -8.91 -18.29
C ASN A 322 -14.84 -7.68 -18.46
N GLY A 323 -15.15 -6.57 -17.77
CA GLY A 323 -14.23 -5.45 -17.63
C GLY A 323 -14.11 -4.54 -18.85
N GLN A 324 -15.07 -4.45 -19.77
CA GLN A 324 -15.10 -3.29 -20.67
C GLN A 324 -16.02 -2.20 -20.11
N ALA A 325 -15.77 -0.94 -20.46
CA ALA A 325 -16.57 0.18 -19.98
C ALA A 325 -16.94 1.16 -21.09
N VAL A 326 -18.11 1.78 -20.96
CA VAL A 326 -18.55 2.94 -21.76
C VAL A 326 -18.60 4.15 -20.85
N TYR A 327 -17.95 5.24 -21.26
CA TYR A 327 -17.74 6.43 -20.41
C TYR A 327 -18.74 7.56 -20.75
N PHE A 328 -19.15 8.29 -19.73
CA PHE A 328 -20.15 9.35 -19.82
C PHE A 328 -19.70 10.59 -19.05
N CYS A 329 -20.12 11.78 -19.50
CA CYS A 329 -19.72 13.03 -18.84
C CYS A 329 -20.42 13.24 -17.48
N CYS A 330 -21.57 12.60 -17.25
CA CYS A 330 -22.32 12.72 -16.01
C CYS A 330 -23.20 11.49 -15.71
N HIS A 331 -23.66 11.36 -14.47
CA HIS A 331 -24.58 10.30 -14.04
C HIS A 331 -25.93 10.35 -14.75
N GLY A 332 -26.41 11.54 -15.15
CA GLY A 332 -27.64 11.65 -15.94
C GLY A 332 -27.56 10.92 -17.29
N CYS A 333 -26.41 11.01 -17.96
CA CYS A 333 -26.16 10.29 -19.21
C CYS A 333 -26.08 8.76 -18.99
N ILE A 334 -25.50 8.32 -17.88
CA ILE A 334 -25.53 6.90 -17.48
C ILE A 334 -26.97 6.43 -17.32
N MET A 335 -27.80 7.16 -16.58
CA MET A 335 -29.18 6.75 -16.32
C MET A 335 -30.02 6.68 -17.61
N ALA A 336 -29.76 7.56 -18.58
CA ALA A 336 -30.38 7.50 -19.90
C ALA A 336 -29.97 6.24 -20.66
N PHE A 337 -28.67 5.94 -20.71
CA PHE A 337 -28.15 4.71 -21.30
C PHE A 337 -28.68 3.46 -20.59
N TRP A 338 -28.78 3.52 -19.25
CA TRP A 338 -29.32 2.43 -18.44
C TRP A 338 -30.76 2.13 -18.83
N ARG A 339 -31.59 3.16 -19.02
CA ARG A 339 -33.02 3.06 -19.39
C ARG A 339 -33.26 2.63 -20.84
N ASP A 340 -32.43 3.06 -21.79
CA ASP A 340 -32.59 2.71 -23.20
C ASP A 340 -31.22 2.58 -23.89
N PRO A 341 -30.53 1.43 -23.72
CA PRO A 341 -29.20 1.27 -24.29
C PRO A 341 -29.20 1.18 -25.81
N ALA A 342 -30.29 0.70 -26.41
CA ALA A 342 -30.43 0.58 -27.86
C ALA A 342 -30.39 1.96 -28.55
N SER A 343 -30.92 3.00 -27.90
CA SER A 343 -30.90 4.37 -28.42
C SER A 343 -29.50 4.94 -28.68
N LEU A 344 -28.46 4.41 -28.02
CA LEU A 344 -27.09 4.88 -28.12
C LEU A 344 -26.18 3.94 -28.94
N ILE A 345 -26.64 2.73 -29.24
CA ILE A 345 -25.90 1.78 -30.08
C ILE A 345 -26.10 2.14 -31.56
N VAL A 346 -25.00 2.19 -32.30
CA VAL A 346 -25.01 2.41 -33.75
C VAL A 346 -25.11 1.07 -34.45
N ALA A 347 -25.95 1.02 -35.49
CA ALA A 347 -26.11 -0.14 -36.36
C ALA A 347 -24.83 -0.44 -37.15
#